data_AF-A0A535J2Q4-F1
#
_entry.id   AF-A0A535J2Q4-F1
#
_cell.length_a   1.000
_cell.length_b   1.000
_cell.length_c   1.000
_cell.angle_alpha   90.00
_cell.angle_beta   90.00
_cell.angle_gamma   90.00
#
_symmetry.space_group_name_H-M   'P 1'
#
loop_
_entity.id
_entity.type
_entity.pdbx_description
1 polymer ?
#
loop_
_entity_poly.entity_id
_entity_poly.type
_entity_poly.pdbx_seq_one_letter_code
_entity_poly.pdbx_strand_id
1 'polypeptide(L)'
;MFAVFVKDFYVGASGYQVQLVDAAGRIVASATARNRSFKKTGLVDLAVTSITSTKAYYLDGDSEIRYLTATGKTGTAYRITLTGDQLASFSVTPDDRPIAVTVIDYASQPPRMRLFTDDLAGGHQVELFSSSTVGTWQVKASTSSTRRPRTGC
;
A
#
# COMPACT_ATOMS: atom_id res chain seq x y z
N MET A 1 -11.33 15.25 1.08
CA MET A 1 -10.61 14.54 0.00
C MET A 1 -9.19 15.04 -0.02
N PHE A 2 -8.22 14.15 -0.11
CA PHE A 2 -6.79 14.49 -0.13
C PHE A 2 -6.08 13.62 -1.17
N ALA A 3 -4.95 14.10 -1.67
CA ALA A 3 -4.01 13.33 -2.47
C ALA A 3 -2.83 12.87 -1.60
N VAL A 4 -2.15 11.81 -2.02
CA VAL A 4 -0.90 11.34 -1.40
C VAL A 4 0.25 11.69 -2.32
N PHE A 5 1.24 12.38 -1.78
CA PHE A 5 2.50 12.65 -2.45
C PHE A 5 3.63 11.89 -1.74
N VAL A 6 4.46 11.21 -2.52
CA VAL A 6 5.62 10.44 -2.04
C VAL A 6 6.88 11.13 -2.53
N LYS A 7 7.75 11.53 -1.60
CA LYS A 7 9.00 12.23 -1.87
C LYS A 7 10.20 11.39 -1.45
N ASP A 8 11.29 11.49 -2.21
CA ASP A 8 12.61 10.91 -1.89
C ASP A 8 12.64 9.38 -1.78
N PHE A 9 11.67 8.69 -2.40
CA PHE A 9 11.49 7.24 -2.33
C PHE A 9 12.77 6.44 -2.64
N TYR A 10 13.54 6.87 -3.64
CA TYR A 10 14.76 6.19 -4.08
C TYR A 10 16.07 6.80 -3.56
N VAL A 11 16.02 8.05 -3.12
CA VAL A 11 17.23 8.89 -2.91
C VAL A 11 17.38 9.38 -1.49
N GLY A 12 16.37 9.19 -0.63
CA GLY A 12 16.43 9.63 0.76
C GLY A 12 17.30 8.69 1.59
N ALA A 13 18.46 9.18 2.05
CA ALA A 13 19.34 8.39 2.92
C ALA A 13 18.68 8.00 4.26
N SER A 14 17.67 8.77 4.69
CA SER A 14 16.94 8.59 5.96
C SER A 14 15.53 8.03 5.78
N GLY A 15 15.13 7.62 4.57
CA GLY A 15 13.76 7.22 4.25
C GLY A 15 13.07 8.12 3.23
N TYR A 16 11.76 7.97 3.09
CA TYR A 16 10.92 8.71 2.16
C TYR A 16 9.78 9.43 2.89
N GLN A 17 9.29 10.54 2.33
CA GLN A 17 8.17 11.28 2.92
C GLN A 17 6.85 10.91 2.27
N VAL A 18 5.82 10.80 3.11
CA VAL A 18 4.41 10.68 2.71
C VAL A 18 3.71 11.94 3.15
N GLN A 19 3.11 12.65 2.20
CA GLN A 19 2.42 13.91 2.44
C GLN A 19 0.96 13.80 2.01
N LEU A 20 0.06 14.27 2.87
CA LEU A 20 -1.34 14.48 2.53
C LEU A 20 -1.53 15.90 2.05
N VAL A 21 -2.06 16.04 0.84
CA VAL A 21 -2.31 17.33 0.20
C VAL A 21 -3.81 17.54 0.05
N ASP A 22 -4.32 18.66 0.54
CA ASP A 22 -5.73 19.02 0.40
C ASP A 22 -6.07 19.51 -1.02
N ALA A 23 -7.36 19.75 -1.27
CA ALA A 23 -7.84 20.24 -2.57
C ALA A 23 -7.34 21.65 -2.93
N ALA A 24 -6.80 22.40 -1.97
CA ALA A 24 -6.18 23.70 -2.19
C ALA A 24 -4.66 23.59 -2.45
N GLY A 25 -4.11 22.37 -2.52
CA GLY A 25 -2.68 22.13 -2.73
C GLY A 25 -1.83 22.30 -1.49
N ARG A 26 -2.42 22.35 -0.28
CA ARG A 26 -1.67 22.51 0.97
C ARG A 26 -1.35 21.15 1.59
N ILE A 27 -0.12 21.02 2.12
CA ILE A 27 0.26 19.86 2.93
C ILE A 27 -0.44 20.00 4.28
N VAL A 28 -1.38 19.09 4.57
CA VAL A 28 -2.16 19.07 5.82
C VAL A 28 -1.59 18.08 6.85
N ALA A 29 -0.81 17.11 6.39
CA ALA A 29 -0.08 16.18 7.24
C ALA A 29 1.12 15.59 6.50
N SER A 30 2.16 15.19 7.24
CA SER A 30 3.26 14.40 6.69
C SER A 30 3.75 13.33 7.67
N ALA A 31 4.37 12.29 7.14
CA ALA A 31 5.11 11.29 7.88
C ALA A 31 6.41 10.94 7.13
N THR A 32 7.43 10.52 7.88
CA THR A 32 8.65 9.93 7.31
C THR A 32 8.58 8.42 7.49
N ALA A 33 8.78 7.69 6.41
CA ALA A 33 8.81 6.24 6.37
C ALA A 33 10.22 5.76 6.05
N ARG A 34 10.63 4.62 6.61
CA ARG A 34 11.91 3.99 6.31
C ARG A 34 11.86 3.39 4.92
N ASN A 35 12.99 3.47 4.21
CA ASN A 35 13.16 2.74 2.96
C ASN A 35 13.22 1.24 3.23
N ARG A 36 12.91 0.47 2.19
CA ARG A 36 13.16 -0.96 2.19
C ARG A 36 14.64 -1.25 2.39
N SER A 37 14.94 -2.29 3.15
CA SER A 37 16.30 -2.78 3.34
C SER A 37 16.75 -3.67 2.18
N PHE A 38 15.80 -4.19 1.39
CA PHE A 38 16.05 -5.10 0.28
C PHE A 38 17.00 -4.51 -0.78
N LYS A 39 18.13 -5.18 -1.04
CA LYS A 39 19.25 -4.64 -1.86
C LYS A 39 19.39 -5.23 -3.26
N LYS A 40 18.55 -6.18 -3.67
CA LYS A 40 18.69 -6.79 -5.01
C LYS A 40 18.30 -5.77 -6.08
N THR A 41 19.21 -5.53 -7.02
CA THR A 41 19.04 -4.56 -8.11
C THR A 41 18.25 -5.15 -9.27
N GLY A 42 17.59 -4.31 -10.07
CA GLY A 42 16.86 -4.73 -11.28
C GLY A 42 15.49 -5.35 -11.00
N LEU A 43 14.93 -5.09 -9.82
CA LEU A 43 13.61 -5.58 -9.43
C LEU A 43 12.48 -4.61 -9.81
N VAL A 44 11.27 -5.14 -9.82
CA VAL A 44 10.04 -4.36 -10.07
C VAL A 44 9.84 -3.37 -8.93
N ASP A 45 9.62 -2.11 -9.28
CA ASP A 45 9.14 -1.11 -8.33
C ASP A 45 7.71 -1.44 -7.91
N LEU A 46 7.51 -1.66 -6.62
CA LEU A 46 6.23 -2.05 -6.05
C LEU A 46 5.62 -0.86 -5.32
N ALA A 47 4.32 -0.66 -5.52
CA ALA A 47 3.58 0.36 -4.81
C ALA A 47 3.78 0.24 -3.29
N VAL A 48 4.21 1.34 -2.68
CA VAL A 48 4.41 1.46 -1.23
C VAL A 48 3.32 2.22 -0.52
N THR A 49 2.32 2.72 -1.25
CA THR A 49 1.22 3.50 -0.69
C THR A 49 -0.14 3.04 -1.19
N SER A 50 -1.13 3.18 -0.33
CA SER A 50 -2.53 2.97 -0.64
C SER A 50 -3.36 4.07 0.02
N ILE A 51 -4.35 4.60 -0.69
CA ILE A 51 -5.22 5.68 -0.17
C ILE A 51 -6.66 5.21 -0.02
N THR A 52 -7.34 5.71 1.02
CA THR A 52 -8.78 5.59 1.25
C THR A 52 -9.41 6.96 1.43
N SER A 53 -10.71 7.03 1.70
CA SER A 53 -11.38 8.31 1.95
C SER A 53 -10.94 8.99 3.25
N THR A 54 -10.37 8.24 4.21
CA THR A 54 -10.05 8.73 5.55
C THR A 54 -8.55 8.70 5.90
N LYS A 55 -7.76 7.84 5.24
CA LYS A 55 -6.33 7.65 5.55
C LYS A 55 -5.49 7.45 4.28
N ALA A 56 -4.22 7.81 4.39
CA ALA A 56 -3.18 7.22 3.58
C ALA A 56 -2.50 6.11 4.36
N TYR A 57 -2.19 5.02 3.67
CA TYR A 57 -1.40 3.91 4.17
C TYR A 57 -0.09 3.87 3.42
N TYR A 58 0.99 3.56 4.12
CA TYR A 58 2.33 3.51 3.55
C TYR A 58 3.15 2.39 4.17
N LEU A 59 4.07 1.83 3.38
CA LEU A 59 5.01 0.80 3.82
C LEU A 59 6.20 1.44 4.53
N ASP A 60 6.38 1.15 5.80
CA ASP A 60 7.53 1.58 6.59
C ASP A 60 8.53 0.42 6.71
N GLY A 61 9.69 0.57 6.05
CA GLY A 61 10.65 -0.50 5.90
C GLY A 61 10.15 -1.58 4.94
N ASP A 62 10.34 -2.85 5.30
CA ASP A 62 10.01 -3.97 4.42
C ASP A 62 8.60 -4.51 4.60
N SER A 63 8.01 -4.37 5.81
CA SER A 63 6.82 -5.15 6.17
C SER A 63 5.79 -4.44 7.06
N GLU A 64 6.12 -3.28 7.63
CA GLU A 64 5.18 -2.56 8.49
C GLU A 64 4.31 -1.64 7.64
N ILE A 65 2.99 -1.81 7.67
CA ILE A 65 2.07 -0.87 7.03
C ILE A 65 1.59 0.09 8.09
N ARG A 66 1.86 1.38 7.89
CA ARG A 66 1.43 2.46 8.76
C ARG A 66 0.36 3.29 8.09
N TYR A 67 -0.40 4.05 8.89
CA TYR A 67 -1.36 5.02 8.37
C TYR A 67 -1.00 6.46 8.75
N LEU A 68 -1.54 7.40 7.98
CA LEU A 68 -1.53 8.84 8.22
C LEU A 68 -2.94 9.39 7.96
N THR A 69 -3.49 10.12 8.93
CA THR A 69 -4.75 10.87 8.76
C THR A 69 -4.46 12.32 8.38
N ALA A 70 -5.45 13.02 7.84
CA ALA A 70 -5.37 14.46 7.57
C ALA A 70 -5.15 15.32 8.83
N THR A 71 -5.42 14.77 10.02
CA THR A 71 -5.13 15.41 11.32
C THR A 71 -3.71 15.14 11.82
N GLY A 72 -2.88 14.42 11.06
CA GLY A 72 -1.52 14.04 11.44
C GLY A 72 -1.43 12.81 12.35
N LYS A 73 -2.55 12.14 12.67
CA LYS A 73 -2.51 10.90 13.46
C LYS A 73 -1.87 9.78 12.65
N THR A 74 -0.93 9.08 13.28
CA THR A 74 -0.27 7.90 12.70
C THR A 74 -0.30 6.72 13.66
N GLY A 75 -0.08 5.52 13.10
CA GLY A 75 0.06 4.28 13.84
C GLY A 75 0.28 3.12 12.88
N THR A 76 0.61 1.95 13.44
CA THR A 76 0.70 0.70 12.68
C THR A 76 -0.72 0.23 12.34
N ALA A 77 -0.96 -0.04 11.06
CA ALA A 77 -2.22 -0.57 10.55
C ALA A 77 -2.18 -2.09 10.40
N TYR A 78 -1.07 -2.62 9.87
CA TYR A 78 -0.91 -4.05 9.60
C TYR A 78 0.58 -4.40 9.56
N ARG A 79 0.92 -5.67 9.81
CA ARG A 79 2.29 -6.15 9.65
C ARG A 79 2.32 -7.40 8.78
N ILE A 80 3.04 -7.30 7.67
CA ILE A 80 3.23 -8.40 6.74
C ILE A 80 4.29 -9.34 7.33
N THR A 81 4.04 -10.65 7.29
CA THR A 81 5.07 -11.62 7.66
C THR A 81 5.92 -11.92 6.44
N LEU A 82 7.20 -11.52 6.48
CA LEU A 82 8.16 -11.70 5.39
C LEU A 82 9.43 -12.41 5.87
N THR A 83 10.09 -13.13 4.96
CA THR A 83 11.47 -13.60 5.10
C THR A 83 12.44 -12.64 4.40
N GLY A 84 13.76 -12.82 4.59
CA GLY A 84 14.77 -11.89 4.08
C GLY A 84 14.83 -11.73 2.55
N ASP A 85 14.34 -12.72 1.80
CA ASP A 85 14.34 -12.75 0.33
C ASP A 85 13.00 -12.32 -0.29
N GLN A 86 12.11 -11.73 0.51
CA GLN A 86 10.76 -11.38 0.09
C GLN A 86 10.53 -9.87 0.02
N LEU A 87 9.79 -9.45 -1.01
CA LEU A 87 9.26 -8.09 -1.17
C LEU A 87 7.74 -8.13 -1.16
N ALA A 88 7.11 -7.10 -0.60
CA ALA A 88 5.66 -6.98 -0.61
C ALA A 88 5.14 -5.70 -1.27
N SER A 89 3.92 -5.76 -1.77
CA SER A 89 3.09 -4.64 -2.18
C SER A 89 1.71 -4.81 -1.57
N PHE A 90 0.96 -3.73 -1.39
CA PHE A 90 -0.35 -3.83 -0.77
C PHE A 90 -1.35 -2.81 -1.32
N SER A 91 -2.62 -3.09 -1.09
CA SER A 91 -3.71 -2.15 -1.29
C SER A 91 -4.78 -2.35 -0.23
N VAL A 92 -5.24 -1.24 0.35
CA VAL A 92 -6.36 -1.22 1.30
C VAL A 92 -7.61 -0.76 0.56
N THR A 93 -8.75 -1.39 0.84
CA THR A 93 -10.03 -1.01 0.24
C THR A 93 -10.52 0.35 0.75
N PRO A 94 -11.39 1.04 -0.01
CA PRO A 94 -11.84 2.39 0.33
C PRO A 94 -12.55 2.55 1.68
N ASP A 95 -13.06 1.46 2.25
CA ASP A 95 -13.78 1.37 3.52
C ASP A 95 -12.87 1.04 4.73
N ASP A 96 -11.54 1.04 4.54
CA ASP A 96 -10.55 0.82 5.60
C ASP A 96 -10.65 -0.55 6.30
N ARG A 97 -11.17 -1.58 5.60
CA ARG A 97 -11.40 -2.91 6.19
C ARG A 97 -10.48 -4.00 5.65
N PRO A 98 -10.65 -4.55 4.44
CA PRO A 98 -9.70 -5.52 3.93
C PRO A 98 -8.45 -4.89 3.33
N ILE A 99 -7.37 -5.67 3.39
CA ILE A 99 -6.10 -5.42 2.72
C ILE A 99 -5.83 -6.56 1.75
N ALA A 100 -5.41 -6.24 0.53
CA ALA A 100 -4.80 -7.20 -0.39
C ALA A 100 -3.29 -7.00 -0.37
N VAL A 101 -2.54 -8.10 -0.26
CA VAL A 101 -1.08 -8.12 -0.18
C VAL A 101 -0.54 -9.07 -1.23
N THR A 102 0.42 -8.58 -2.01
CA THR A 102 1.24 -9.41 -2.89
C THR A 102 2.63 -9.52 -2.30
N VAL A 103 3.12 -10.75 -2.20
CA VAL A 103 4.48 -11.09 -1.78
C VAL A 103 5.19 -11.75 -2.96
N ILE A 104 6.39 -11.25 -3.27
CA ILE A 104 7.29 -11.83 -4.26
C ILE A 104 8.50 -12.37 -3.51
N ASP A 105 8.76 -13.66 -3.68
CA ASP A 105 9.86 -14.40 -3.09
C ASP A 105 10.96 -14.62 -4.12
N TYR A 106 12.14 -14.05 -3.85
CA TYR A 106 13.31 -14.09 -4.71
C TYR A 106 14.34 -15.16 -4.30
N ALA A 107 14.02 -16.03 -3.36
CA ALA A 107 14.87 -17.17 -2.99
C ALA A 107 14.91 -18.25 -4.08
N SER A 108 13.96 -18.25 -5.02
CA SER A 108 13.91 -19.18 -6.16
C SER A 108 13.98 -18.46 -7.51
N GLN A 109 14.43 -19.18 -8.53
CA GLN A 109 14.39 -18.74 -9.92
C GLN A 109 13.54 -19.72 -10.75
N PRO A 110 12.44 -19.28 -11.37
CA PRO A 110 11.83 -17.94 -11.29
C PRO A 110 11.33 -17.55 -9.87
N PRO A 111 11.19 -16.23 -9.58
CA PRO A 111 10.60 -15.76 -8.32
C PRO A 111 9.18 -16.30 -8.13
N ARG A 112 8.83 -16.65 -6.89
CA ARG A 112 7.46 -17.07 -6.55
C ARG A 112 6.62 -15.89 -6.13
N MET A 113 5.36 -15.89 -6.52
CA MET A 113 4.41 -14.84 -6.15
C MET A 113 3.24 -15.43 -5.38
N ARG A 114 2.83 -14.74 -4.32
CA ARG A 114 1.62 -15.04 -3.55
C ARG A 114 0.80 -13.77 -3.41
N LEU A 115 -0.50 -13.87 -3.67
CA LEU A 115 -1.46 -12.80 -3.46
C LEU A 115 -2.53 -13.31 -2.50
N PHE A 116 -2.76 -12.56 -1.44
CA PHE A 116 -3.77 -12.87 -0.44
C PHE A 116 -4.49 -11.61 0.01
N THR A 117 -5.66 -11.81 0.61
CA THR A 117 -6.36 -10.78 1.37
C THR A 117 -6.33 -11.11 2.85
N ASP A 118 -6.41 -10.10 3.69
CA ASP A 118 -6.65 -10.24 5.13
C ASP A 118 -7.54 -9.09 5.58
N ASP A 119 -8.10 -9.19 6.77
CA ASP A 119 -8.63 -8.03 7.46
C ASP A 119 -7.47 -7.13 7.90
N LEU A 120 -7.65 -5.81 7.87
CA LEU A 120 -6.62 -4.88 8.33
C LEU A 120 -6.35 -5.03 9.84
N ALA A 121 -7.34 -5.50 10.61
CA ALA A 121 -7.16 -5.91 12.00
C ALA A 121 -6.38 -7.24 12.15
N GLY A 122 -6.15 -7.95 11.05
CA GLY A 122 -5.58 -9.27 10.97
C GLY A 122 -6.56 -10.38 11.36
N GLY A 123 -6.15 -11.61 11.07
CA GLY A 123 -6.80 -12.82 11.58
C GLY A 123 -7.77 -13.51 10.63
N HIS A 124 -7.91 -13.03 9.39
CA HIS A 124 -8.77 -13.63 8.37
C HIS A 124 -8.09 -13.69 7.01
N GLN A 125 -6.88 -14.24 6.98
CA GLN A 125 -6.10 -14.33 5.77
C GLN A 125 -6.70 -15.37 4.80
N VAL A 126 -6.94 -14.96 3.56
CA VAL A 126 -7.43 -15.80 2.46
C VAL A 126 -6.45 -15.68 1.29
N GLU A 127 -5.81 -16.79 0.91
CA GLU A 127 -4.94 -16.82 -0.27
C GLU A 127 -5.80 -16.82 -1.54
N LEU A 128 -5.55 -15.85 -2.43
CA LEU A 128 -6.29 -15.70 -3.68
C LEU A 128 -5.52 -16.31 -4.86
N PHE A 129 -4.19 -16.29 -4.80
CA PHE A 129 -3.34 -16.77 -5.86
C PHE A 129 -1.94 -17.12 -5.35
N SER A 130 -1.34 -18.17 -5.93
CA SER A 130 0.05 -18.56 -5.70
C SER A 130 0.60 -19.13 -7.01
N SER A 131 1.78 -18.67 -7.43
CA SER A 131 2.41 -19.15 -8.65
C SER A 131 3.93 -19.03 -8.61
N SER A 132 4.60 -19.95 -9.29
CA SER A 132 6.02 -19.90 -9.60
C SER A 132 6.32 -19.47 -11.03
N THR A 133 5.31 -19.29 -11.89
CA THR A 133 5.51 -19.06 -13.34
C THR A 133 4.76 -17.87 -13.91
N VAL A 134 3.74 -17.36 -13.20
CA VAL A 134 2.90 -16.25 -13.66
C VAL A 134 2.85 -15.16 -12.59
N GLY A 135 3.14 -13.92 -12.99
CA GLY A 135 2.89 -12.76 -12.15
C GLY A 135 1.44 -12.29 -12.30
N THR A 136 0.78 -11.95 -11.20
CA THR A 136 -0.50 -11.24 -11.18
C THR A 136 -0.40 -10.06 -10.22
N TRP A 137 -1.02 -8.93 -10.55
CA TRP A 137 -0.91 -7.70 -9.77
C TRP A 137 -2.30 -7.21 -9.39
N GLN A 138 -2.46 -6.83 -8.13
CA GLN A 138 -3.68 -6.19 -7.66
C GLN A 138 -3.81 -4.78 -8.23
N VAL A 139 -5.00 -4.44 -8.70
CA VAL A 139 -5.40 -3.08 -9.06
C VAL A 139 -6.50 -2.61 -8.11
N LYS A 140 -6.45 -1.35 -7.67
CA LYS A 140 -7.56 -0.74 -6.92
C LYS A 140 -8.76 -0.55 -7.86
N ALA A 141 -9.92 -1.08 -7.49
CA ALA A 141 -11.19 -0.66 -8.09
C ALA A 141 -11.73 0.54 -7.31
N SER A 142 -11.84 1.71 -7.94
CA SER A 142 -12.57 2.86 -7.39
C SER A 142 -13.96 2.92 -8.01
N THR A 143 -14.99 2.50 -7.29
CA THR A 143 -16.37 2.68 -7.75
C THR A 143 -16.78 4.13 -7.51
N SER A 144 -16.74 4.98 -8.54
CA SER A 144 -17.35 6.30 -8.50
C SER A 144 -18.87 6.12 -8.55
N SER A 145 -19.59 6.43 -7.46
CA SER A 145 -21.05 6.48 -7.50
C SER A 145 -21.49 7.76 -8.23
N THR A 146 -21.62 7.68 -9.55
CA THR A 146 -22.32 8.72 -10.31
C THR A 146 -23.81 8.62 -9.97
N ARG A 147 -24.25 9.44 -9.01
CA ARG A 147 -25.67 9.61 -8.69
C ARG A 147 -26.35 10.16 -9.94
N ARG A 148 -27.10 9.32 -10.68
CA ARG A 148 -27.92 9.78 -11.80
C ARG A 148 -28.88 10.87 -11.30
N PRO A 149 -29.04 11.98 -12.03
CA PRO A 149 -30.09 12.94 -11.71
C PRO A 149 -31.44 12.25 -11.81
N ARG A 150 -32.26 12.36 -10.75
CA ARG A 150 -33.68 12.03 -10.80
C ARG A 150 -34.33 13.02 -11.77
N THR A 151 -34.63 12.59 -12.98
CA THR A 151 -35.64 13.22 -13.82
C THR A 151 -36.98 13.00 -13.14
N GLY A 152 -37.53 14.06 -12.55
CA GLY A 152 -38.93 14.12 -12.17
C GLY A 152 -39.78 14.48 -13.39
N CYS A 153 -40.84 13.72 -13.58
CA CYS A 153 -42.10 14.15 -14.21
C CYS A 153 -43.20 13.83 -13.22
#